data_AF-A0A6L4ZNZ8-F1
#
_entry.id   AF-A0A6L4ZNZ8-F1
#
_cell.length_a   1.000
_cell.length_b   1.000
_cell.length_c   1.000
_cell.angle_alpha   90.00
_cell.angle_beta   90.00
_cell.angle_gamma   90.00
#
_symmetry.space_group_name_H-M   'P 1'
#
loop_
_entity.id
_entity.type
_entity.pdbx_description
1 polymer ?
#
loop_
_entity_poly.entity_id
_entity_poly.type
_entity_poly.pdbx_seq_one_letter_code
_entity_poly.pdbx_strand_id
1 'polypeptide(L)'
;MSYQVESILRTIEKGDPKSLVEGVYELERMGQSDREILPHILTALVRWAVVIVLGLISRREDRGVIEVLMSALRDENQSIRVRAAESLIELGVTDGIPTLIEALGSNEVMIGHPPEMVSDCANQILERVYYQNFGFDNNLDQPTKRRIMNEWKLWRNKHKENIPVELHAQV
;
A
#
# COMPACT_ATOMS: atom_id res chain seq x y z
N MET A 1 14.87 -17.56 22.80
CA MET A 1 13.53 -16.97 22.61
C MET A 1 12.47 -18.06 22.75
N SER A 2 11.33 -17.76 23.37
CA SER A 2 10.18 -18.69 23.42
C SER A 2 9.45 -18.69 22.07
N TYR A 3 8.78 -19.80 21.74
CA TYR A 3 8.02 -19.97 20.49
C TYR A 3 7.00 -18.84 20.24
N GLN A 4 6.39 -18.30 21.31
CA GLN A 4 5.46 -17.18 21.23
C GLN A 4 6.14 -15.86 20.83
N VAL A 5 7.36 -15.59 21.31
CA VAL A 5 8.14 -14.42 20.90
C VAL A 5 8.52 -14.51 19.42
N GLU A 6 8.94 -15.69 18.95
CA GLU A 6 9.28 -15.90 17.54
C GLU A 6 8.06 -15.77 16.62
N SER A 7 6.88 -16.22 17.07
CA SER A 7 5.62 -16.03 16.38
C SER A 7 5.23 -14.55 16.26
N ILE A 8 5.39 -13.78 17.33
CA ILE A 8 5.11 -12.33 17.36
C ILE A 8 6.11 -11.59 16.47
N LEU A 9 7.40 -11.91 16.54
CA LEU A 9 8.45 -11.35 15.67
C LEU A 9 8.16 -11.57 14.20
N ARG A 10 7.78 -12.80 13.79
CA ARG A 10 7.35 -13.07 12.41
C ARG A 10 6.12 -12.29 11.98
N THR A 11 5.30 -11.83 12.92
CA THR A 11 4.10 -11.05 12.64
C THR A 11 4.43 -9.56 12.54
N ILE A 12 5.38 -9.08 13.33
CA ILE A 12 5.94 -7.71 13.26
C ILE A 12 6.81 -7.53 12.00
N GLU A 13 7.63 -8.52 11.67
CA GLU A 13 8.43 -8.54 10.44
C GLU A 13 7.57 -8.43 9.19
N LYS A 14 6.35 -9.02 9.24
CA LYS A 14 5.33 -8.91 8.17
C LYS A 14 4.81 -7.49 7.95
N GLY A 15 5.21 -6.53 8.77
CA GLY A 15 5.01 -5.10 8.54
C GLY A 15 3.57 -4.60 8.60
N ASP A 16 2.60 -5.43 9.02
CA ASP A 16 1.20 -5.01 9.21
C ASP A 16 1.07 -4.12 10.46
N PRO A 17 0.68 -2.83 10.34
CA PRO A 17 0.62 -1.91 11.47
C PRO A 17 -0.40 -2.34 12.53
N LYS A 18 -1.43 -3.12 12.19
CA LYS A 18 -2.41 -3.64 13.17
C LYS A 18 -1.74 -4.69 14.05
N SER A 19 -1.11 -5.65 13.40
CA SER A 19 -0.30 -6.68 14.04
C SER A 19 0.89 -6.11 14.82
N LEU A 20 1.40 -4.94 14.42
CA LEU A 20 2.46 -4.21 15.12
C LEU A 20 1.95 -3.62 16.45
N VAL A 21 0.78 -2.99 16.44
CA VAL A 21 0.14 -2.47 17.65
C VAL A 21 -0.27 -3.61 18.59
N GLU A 22 -0.91 -4.66 18.07
CA GLU A 22 -1.26 -5.86 18.86
C GLU A 22 -0.03 -6.60 19.39
N GLY A 23 1.03 -6.74 18.59
CA GLY A 23 2.28 -7.34 19.01
C GLY A 23 2.98 -6.55 20.11
N VAL A 24 3.00 -5.21 20.03
CA VAL A 24 3.54 -4.33 21.09
C VAL A 24 2.72 -4.45 22.37
N TYR A 25 1.38 -4.45 22.29
CA TYR A 25 0.51 -4.60 23.45
C TYR A 25 0.64 -5.98 24.12
N GLU A 26 0.75 -7.06 23.34
CA GLU A 26 0.96 -8.40 23.88
C GLU A 26 2.35 -8.54 24.52
N LEU A 27 3.40 -7.95 23.94
CA LEU A 27 4.74 -7.92 24.54
C LEU A 27 4.77 -7.11 25.85
N GLU A 28 4.07 -5.98 25.90
CA GLU A 28 3.88 -5.17 27.12
C GLU A 28 3.11 -5.96 28.19
N ARG A 29 2.01 -6.64 27.82
CA ARG A 29 1.24 -7.52 28.71
C ARG A 29 2.06 -8.68 29.26
N MET A 30 3.01 -9.18 28.46
CA MET A 30 3.92 -10.24 28.86
C MET A 30 5.07 -9.75 29.77
N GLY A 31 5.20 -8.43 30.00
CA GLY A 31 6.26 -7.83 30.80
C GLY A 31 7.66 -8.02 30.21
N GLN A 32 7.77 -8.39 28.94
CA GLN A 32 9.06 -8.66 28.28
C GLN A 32 9.56 -7.39 27.58
N SER A 33 10.40 -6.64 28.28
CA SER A 33 11.13 -5.48 27.75
C SER A 33 12.47 -5.91 27.12
N ASP A 34 12.45 -6.89 26.20
CA ASP A 34 13.69 -7.37 25.57
C ASP A 34 14.19 -6.35 24.55
N ARG A 35 15.35 -5.75 24.85
CA ARG A 35 16.03 -4.74 24.03
C ARG A 35 16.40 -5.24 22.62
N GLU A 36 16.40 -6.55 22.40
CA GLU A 36 16.70 -7.18 21.09
C GLU A 36 15.55 -7.06 20.08
N ILE A 37 14.32 -6.82 20.54
CA ILE A 37 13.10 -6.77 19.71
C ILE A 37 12.85 -5.35 19.17
N LEU A 38 13.28 -4.33 19.93
CA LEU A 38 13.11 -2.92 19.59
C LEU A 38 13.62 -2.52 18.19
N PRO A 39 14.79 -2.99 17.71
CA PRO A 39 15.26 -2.69 16.36
C PRO A 39 14.32 -3.20 15.26
N HIS A 40 13.70 -4.36 15.46
CA HIS A 40 12.79 -4.98 14.48
C HIS A 40 11.47 -4.21 14.39
N ILE A 41 10.88 -3.85 15.54
CA ILE A 41 9.69 -2.99 15.66
C ILE A 41 9.97 -1.61 15.06
N LEU A 42 11.12 -1.00 15.38
CA LEU A 42 11.53 0.27 14.81
C LEU A 42 11.65 0.18 13.29
N THR A 43 12.25 -0.89 12.76
CA THR A 43 12.49 -1.03 11.32
C THR A 43 11.19 -1.10 10.53
N ALA A 44 10.20 -1.86 10.99
CA ALA A 44 8.90 -1.96 10.33
C ALA A 44 8.12 -0.63 10.41
N LEU A 45 8.10 0.03 11.57
CA LEU A 45 7.47 1.34 11.74
C LEU A 45 8.16 2.43 10.90
N VAL A 46 9.49 2.41 10.84
CA VAL A 46 10.29 3.32 10.03
C VAL A 46 10.01 3.09 8.55
N ARG A 47 9.88 1.84 8.08
CA ARG A 47 9.56 1.56 6.65
C ARG A 47 8.23 2.17 6.24
N TRP A 48 7.18 2.00 7.04
CA TRP A 48 5.86 2.58 6.77
C TRP A 48 5.90 4.11 6.79
N ALA A 49 6.53 4.69 7.82
CA ALA A 49 6.68 6.15 7.94
C ALA A 49 7.51 6.74 6.79
N VAL A 50 8.56 6.05 6.36
CA VAL A 50 9.42 6.48 5.24
C VAL A 50 8.65 6.49 3.93
N VAL A 51 7.84 5.47 3.62
CA VAL A 51 7.05 5.45 2.37
C VAL A 51 6.06 6.61 2.32
N ILE A 52 5.37 6.89 3.42
CA ILE A 52 4.41 8.01 3.51
C ILE A 52 5.15 9.34 3.41
N VAL A 53 6.20 9.54 4.20
CA VAL A 53 6.96 10.79 4.21
C VAL A 53 7.58 11.05 2.85
N LEU A 54 8.21 10.06 2.22
CA LEU A 54 8.78 10.21 0.88
C LEU A 54 7.69 10.54 -0.15
N GLY A 55 6.52 9.91 -0.10
CA GLY A 55 5.40 10.29 -0.97
C GLY A 55 5.02 11.77 -0.85
N LEU A 56 4.93 12.27 0.38
CA LEU A 56 4.49 13.63 0.67
C LEU A 56 5.54 14.72 0.36
N ILE A 57 6.83 14.43 0.52
CA ILE A 57 7.89 15.47 0.46
C ILE A 57 8.72 15.45 -0.83
N SER A 58 8.57 14.42 -1.66
CA SER A 58 9.47 14.21 -2.79
C SER A 58 9.03 14.92 -4.07
N ARG A 59 9.99 15.19 -4.94
CA ARG A 59 9.76 15.79 -6.26
C ARG A 59 9.99 14.76 -7.36
N ARG A 60 9.40 14.99 -8.53
CA ARG A 60 9.46 14.07 -9.68
C ARG A 60 10.88 13.72 -10.12
N GLU A 61 11.84 14.60 -9.87
CA GLU A 61 13.23 14.42 -10.28
C GLU A 61 14.06 13.55 -9.31
N ASP A 62 13.52 13.21 -8.13
CA ASP A 62 14.24 12.42 -7.12
C ASP A 62 14.23 10.93 -7.47
N ARG A 63 15.23 10.54 -8.28
CA ARG A 63 15.40 9.15 -8.72
C ARG A 63 15.61 8.18 -7.57
N GLY A 64 16.24 8.60 -6.48
CA GLY A 64 16.46 7.75 -5.30
C GLY A 64 15.14 7.40 -4.63
N VAL A 65 14.22 8.36 -4.52
CA VAL A 65 12.87 8.13 -4.01
C VAL A 65 12.09 7.18 -4.92
N ILE A 66 12.15 7.38 -6.24
CA ILE A 66 11.47 6.50 -7.19
C ILE A 66 11.93 5.05 -7.02
N GLU A 67 13.24 4.80 -6.90
CA GLU A 67 13.77 3.45 -6.69
C GLU A 67 13.28 2.81 -5.38
N VAL A 68 13.25 3.60 -4.29
CA VAL A 68 12.73 3.13 -3.00
C VAL A 68 11.25 2.78 -3.09
N LEU A 69 10.43 3.63 -3.71
CA LEU A 69 9.00 3.37 -3.89
C LEU A 69 8.76 2.17 -4.83
N MET A 70 9.56 2.01 -5.89
CA MET A 70 9.53 0.84 -6.76
C MET A 70 9.86 -0.45 -6.01
N SER A 71 10.79 -0.41 -5.05
CA SER A 71 11.04 -1.54 -4.16
C SER A 71 9.84 -1.82 -3.24
N ALA A 72 9.19 -0.76 -2.73
CA ALA A 72 8.03 -0.89 -1.85
C ALA A 72 6.77 -1.44 -2.55
N LEU A 73 6.70 -1.42 -3.88
CA LEU A 73 5.65 -2.14 -4.64
C LEU A 73 5.70 -3.66 -4.43
N ARG A 74 6.83 -4.21 -3.96
CA ARG A 74 7.02 -5.64 -3.68
C ARG A 74 6.93 -5.97 -2.20
N ASP A 75 6.52 -5.00 -1.38
CA ASP A 75 6.35 -5.20 0.05
C ASP A 75 5.28 -6.26 0.33
N GLU A 76 5.45 -7.03 1.39
CA GLU A 76 4.47 -8.05 1.78
C GLU A 76 3.17 -7.44 2.30
N ASN A 77 3.24 -6.23 2.86
CA ASN A 77 2.08 -5.50 3.33
C ASN A 77 1.37 -4.79 2.16
N GLN A 78 0.10 -5.14 1.95
CA GLN A 78 -0.70 -4.57 0.88
C GLN A 78 -0.93 -3.06 1.01
N SER A 79 -1.02 -2.54 2.24
CA SER A 79 -1.14 -1.09 2.50
C SER A 79 0.11 -0.33 2.05
N ILE A 80 1.30 -0.88 2.31
CA ILE A 80 2.57 -0.28 1.85
C ILE A 80 2.63 -0.31 0.32
N ARG A 81 2.23 -1.43 -0.30
CA ARG A 81 2.17 -1.53 -1.77
C ARG A 81 1.26 -0.47 -2.40
N VAL A 82 0.05 -0.27 -1.86
CA VAL A 82 -0.90 0.74 -2.37
C VAL A 82 -0.37 2.16 -2.17
N ARG A 83 0.20 2.48 -1.01
CA ARG A 83 0.80 3.82 -0.77
C ARG A 83 2.02 4.08 -1.64
N ALA A 84 2.86 3.08 -1.85
CA ALA A 84 3.97 3.19 -2.78
C ALA A 84 3.48 3.44 -4.21
N ALA A 85 2.42 2.75 -4.64
CA ALA A 85 1.81 2.94 -5.95
C ALA A 85 1.17 4.34 -6.12
N GLU A 86 0.48 4.83 -5.09
CA GLU A 86 -0.07 6.19 -5.05
C GLU A 86 1.03 7.24 -5.21
N SER A 87 2.06 7.17 -4.38
CA SER A 87 3.20 8.09 -4.41
C SER A 87 3.92 8.07 -5.77
N LEU A 88 4.12 6.89 -6.36
CA LEU A 88 4.71 6.78 -7.71
C LEU A 88 3.85 7.50 -8.75
N ILE A 89 2.54 7.34 -8.71
CA ILE A 89 1.61 8.01 -9.63
C ILE A 89 1.67 9.52 -9.47
N GLU A 90 1.70 10.04 -8.24
CA GLU A 90 1.84 11.47 -7.97
C GLU A 90 3.17 12.03 -8.51
N LEU A 91 4.23 11.22 -8.45
CA LEU A 91 5.52 11.49 -9.06
C LEU A 91 5.54 11.31 -10.60
N GLY A 92 4.42 10.91 -11.21
CA GLY A 92 4.29 10.70 -12.66
C GLY A 92 4.83 9.34 -13.15
N VAL A 93 5.11 8.41 -12.24
CA VAL A 93 5.59 7.06 -12.51
C VAL A 93 4.41 6.07 -12.45
N THR A 94 4.15 5.38 -13.55
CA THR A 94 2.93 4.56 -13.69
C THR A 94 3.12 3.08 -13.38
N ASP A 95 4.31 2.70 -12.95
CA ASP A 95 4.66 1.35 -12.54
C ASP A 95 3.85 0.84 -11.33
N GLY A 96 3.24 1.74 -10.55
CA GLY A 96 2.33 1.39 -9.45
C GLY A 96 0.92 0.94 -9.89
N ILE A 97 0.52 1.19 -11.13
CA ILE A 97 -0.86 0.92 -11.60
C ILE A 97 -1.25 -0.56 -11.54
N PRO A 98 -0.40 -1.53 -11.94
CA PRO A 98 -0.70 -2.95 -11.75
C PRO A 98 -1.01 -3.32 -10.31
N THR A 99 -0.26 -2.76 -9.36
CA THR A 99 -0.45 -3.00 -7.92
C THR A 99 -1.81 -2.49 -7.44
N LEU A 100 -2.27 -1.33 -7.93
CA LEU A 100 -3.61 -0.82 -7.63
C LEU A 100 -4.71 -1.69 -8.23
N ILE A 101 -4.55 -2.14 -9.48
CA ILE A 101 -5.53 -3.04 -10.11
C ILE A 101 -5.64 -4.35 -9.32
N GLU A 102 -4.53 -4.88 -8.81
CA GLU A 102 -4.55 -6.06 -7.94
C GLU A 102 -5.24 -5.78 -6.60
N ALA A 103 -5.06 -4.58 -6.05
CA ALA A 103 -5.64 -4.18 -4.77
C ALA A 103 -7.16 -4.04 -4.77
N LEU A 104 -7.82 -3.86 -5.93
CA LEU A 104 -9.29 -3.87 -6.05
C LEU A 104 -9.95 -5.16 -5.52
N GLY A 105 -9.24 -6.29 -5.56
CA GLY A 105 -9.73 -7.57 -5.03
C GLY A 105 -9.57 -7.72 -3.52
N SER A 106 -8.92 -6.76 -2.85
CA SER A 106 -8.63 -6.84 -1.42
C SER A 106 -9.88 -6.67 -0.57
N ASN A 107 -9.87 -7.35 0.57
CA ASN A 107 -10.79 -7.10 1.67
C ASN A 107 -10.04 -6.56 2.90
N GLU A 108 -8.76 -6.21 2.78
CA GLU A 108 -7.96 -5.64 3.85
C GLU A 108 -8.33 -4.17 4.07
N VAL A 109 -8.21 -3.73 5.31
CA VAL A 109 -8.42 -2.33 5.71
C VAL A 109 -7.06 -1.70 5.94
N MET A 110 -6.82 -0.55 5.32
CA MET A 110 -5.62 0.24 5.54
C MET A 110 -5.74 0.99 6.87
N ILE A 111 -4.64 1.05 7.60
CA ILE A 111 -4.54 1.91 8.79
C ILE A 111 -4.26 3.33 8.32
N GLY A 112 -5.36 4.04 8.05
CA GLY A 112 -5.42 5.49 7.88
C GLY A 112 -6.41 6.08 8.90
N HIS A 113 -6.45 7.41 9.00
CA HIS A 113 -7.54 8.12 9.67
C HIS A 113 -8.21 9.04 8.64
N PRO A 114 -9.46 8.76 8.22
CA PRO A 114 -10.28 7.60 8.61
C PRO A 114 -9.77 6.26 8.04
N PRO A 115 -10.12 5.11 8.67
CA PRO A 115 -9.82 3.79 8.14
C PRO A 115 -10.57 3.56 6.83
N GLU A 116 -9.88 3.03 5.84
CA GLU A 116 -10.37 2.86 4.47
C GLU A 116 -10.02 1.47 3.96
N MET A 117 -10.88 0.86 3.13
CA MET A 117 -10.54 -0.42 2.51
C MET A 117 -9.41 -0.22 1.49
N VAL A 118 -8.45 -1.14 1.47
CA VAL A 118 -7.36 -1.16 0.48
C VAL A 118 -7.91 -1.11 -0.95
N SER A 119 -9.01 -1.81 -1.20
CA SER A 119 -9.70 -1.82 -2.49
C SER A 119 -10.37 -0.48 -2.83
N ASP A 120 -10.84 0.25 -1.84
CA ASP A 120 -11.46 1.57 -2.02
C ASP A 120 -10.41 2.60 -2.40
N CYS A 121 -9.31 2.66 -1.64
CA CYS A 121 -8.18 3.53 -1.93
C CYS A 121 -7.61 3.26 -3.33
N ALA A 122 -7.43 1.99 -3.67
CA ALA A 122 -6.98 1.61 -5.01
C ALA A 122 -7.96 2.06 -6.11
N ASN A 123 -9.26 1.91 -5.87
CA ASN A 123 -10.29 2.39 -6.80
C ASN A 123 -10.24 3.90 -6.97
N GLN A 124 -10.20 4.66 -5.87
CA GLN A 124 -10.16 6.13 -5.91
C GLN A 124 -8.94 6.64 -6.68
N ILE A 125 -7.78 6.02 -6.50
CA ILE A 125 -6.57 6.40 -7.24
C ILE A 125 -6.72 6.10 -8.73
N LEU A 126 -7.21 4.90 -9.10
CA LEU A 126 -7.41 4.53 -10.50
C LEU A 126 -8.47 5.42 -11.18
N GLU A 127 -9.56 5.73 -10.48
CA GLU A 127 -10.62 6.62 -10.94
C GLU A 127 -10.10 8.04 -11.11
N ARG A 128 -9.28 8.55 -10.18
CA ARG A 128 -8.63 9.86 -10.30
C ARG A 128 -7.70 9.95 -11.51
N VAL A 129 -6.94 8.89 -11.80
CA VAL A 129 -5.95 8.88 -12.89
C VAL A 129 -6.59 8.71 -14.27
N TYR A 130 -7.64 7.90 -14.36
CA TYR A 130 -8.22 7.48 -15.64
C TYR A 130 -9.67 7.94 -15.87
N TYR A 131 -10.27 8.62 -14.89
CA TYR A 131 -11.67 9.06 -14.91
C TYR A 131 -12.65 7.91 -15.22
N GLN A 132 -12.34 6.73 -14.69
CA GLN A 132 -13.07 5.48 -14.92
C GLN A 132 -12.86 4.53 -13.72
N ASN A 133 -13.91 3.80 -13.33
CA ASN A 133 -13.87 2.79 -12.26
C ASN A 133 -14.52 1.45 -12.65
N PHE A 134 -15.08 1.32 -13.86
CA PHE A 134 -15.77 0.12 -14.37
C PHE A 134 -16.94 -0.36 -13.49
N GLY A 135 -17.57 0.56 -12.76
CA GLY A 135 -18.67 0.25 -11.84
C GLY A 135 -18.21 -0.48 -10.58
N PHE A 136 -16.96 -0.26 -10.15
CA PHE A 136 -16.44 -0.82 -8.90
C PHE A 136 -17.19 -0.27 -7.68
N ASP A 137 -17.48 -1.15 -6.73
CA ASP A 137 -18.01 -0.84 -5.40
C ASP A 137 -17.47 -1.90 -4.41
N ASN A 138 -17.20 -1.49 -3.18
CA ASN A 138 -16.59 -2.39 -2.18
C ASN A 138 -17.52 -3.54 -1.74
N ASN A 139 -18.84 -3.37 -1.88
CA ASN A 139 -19.85 -4.36 -1.52
C ASN A 139 -20.05 -5.42 -2.62
N LEU A 140 -19.39 -5.28 -3.77
CA LEU A 140 -19.44 -6.28 -4.84
C LEU A 140 -18.84 -7.61 -4.39
N ASP A 141 -19.39 -8.71 -4.92
CA ASP A 141 -18.83 -10.03 -4.69
C ASP A 141 -17.44 -10.21 -5.35
N GLN A 142 -16.68 -11.18 -4.83
CA GLN A 142 -15.32 -11.45 -5.30
C GLN A 142 -15.22 -11.87 -6.78
N PRO A 143 -16.17 -12.62 -7.37
CA PRO A 143 -16.21 -12.85 -8.81
C PRO A 143 -16.36 -11.55 -9.63
N THR A 144 -17.21 -10.63 -9.21
CA THR A 144 -17.44 -9.36 -9.89
C THR A 144 -16.23 -8.44 -9.77
N LYS A 145 -15.61 -8.35 -8.58
CA LYS A 145 -14.33 -7.63 -8.40
C LYS A 145 -13.26 -8.19 -9.35
N ARG A 146 -13.13 -9.51 -9.46
CA ARG A 146 -12.19 -10.17 -10.41
C ARG A 146 -12.47 -9.84 -11.88
N ARG A 147 -13.75 -9.75 -12.29
CA ARG A 147 -14.12 -9.31 -13.65
C ARG A 147 -13.61 -7.89 -13.90
N ILE A 148 -13.87 -6.97 -12.98
CA ILE A 148 -13.44 -5.57 -13.06
C ILE A 148 -11.91 -5.47 -13.13
N MET A 149 -11.18 -6.23 -12.32
CA MET A 149 -9.71 -6.30 -12.39
C MET A 149 -9.21 -6.74 -13.78
N ASN A 150 -9.88 -7.71 -14.41
CA ASN A 150 -9.54 -8.14 -15.76
C ASN A 150 -9.87 -7.09 -16.82
N GLU A 151 -10.97 -6.36 -16.66
CA GLU A 151 -11.32 -5.22 -17.52
C GLU A 151 -10.25 -4.12 -17.44
N TRP A 152 -9.81 -3.78 -16.23
CA TRP A 152 -8.68 -2.89 -16.02
C TRP A 152 -7.40 -3.36 -16.72
N LYS A 153 -7.03 -4.64 -16.58
CA LYS A 153 -5.84 -5.22 -17.24
C LYS A 153 -5.95 -5.14 -18.76
N LEU A 154 -7.11 -5.46 -19.33
CA LEU A 154 -7.37 -5.38 -20.77
C LEU A 154 -7.35 -3.93 -21.26
N TRP A 155 -7.98 -3.02 -20.52
CA TRP A 155 -8.04 -1.61 -20.85
C TRP A 155 -6.64 -1.00 -20.84
N ARG A 156 -5.84 -1.24 -19.79
CA ARG A 156 -4.45 -0.78 -19.71
C ARG A 156 -3.61 -1.30 -20.88
N ASN A 157 -3.78 -2.56 -21.27
CA ASN A 157 -3.04 -3.12 -22.41
C ASN A 157 -3.35 -2.41 -23.74
N LYS A 158 -4.57 -1.88 -23.90
CA LYS A 158 -4.96 -1.10 -25.09
C LYS A 158 -4.51 0.36 -25.03
N HIS A 159 -4.26 0.90 -23.83
CA HIS A 159 -3.96 2.32 -23.59
C HIS A 159 -2.57 2.56 -22.98
N LYS A 160 -1.61 1.64 -23.21
CA LYS A 160 -0.24 1.74 -22.65
C LYS A 160 0.48 3.06 -22.96
N GLU A 161 0.06 3.78 -23.99
CA GLU A 161 0.65 5.06 -24.45
C GLU A 161 -0.17 6.30 -24.06
N ASN A 162 -1.38 6.14 -23.51
CA ASN A 162 -2.27 7.24 -23.11
C ASN A 162 -2.52 7.19 -21.61
N ILE A 163 -1.53 7.58 -20.82
CA ILE A 163 -1.79 8.09 -19.48
C ILE A 163 -2.10 9.57 -19.67
N PRO A 164 -3.28 10.07 -19.27
CA PRO A 164 -3.53 11.51 -19.28
C PRO A 164 -2.40 12.21 -18.52
N VAL A 165 -1.61 13.01 -19.25
CA VAL A 165 -0.45 13.76 -18.71
C VAL A 165 -0.90 14.84 -17.71
N GLU A 166 -2.21 15.01 -17.56
CA GLU A 166 -2.85 16.00 -16.72
C GLU A 166 -3.10 15.46 -15.30
N LEU A 167 -2.02 15.07 -14.60
CA LEU A 167 -1.92 15.24 -13.15
C LEU A 167 -1.54 16.70 -12.82
N HIS A 168 -2.03 17.66 -13.62
CA HIS A 168 -1.76 19.07 -13.48
C HIS A 168 -3.05 19.85 -13.29
N ALA A 169 -3.02 20.65 -12.22
CA ALA A 169 -3.98 21.65 -11.79
C ALA A 169 -5.25 21.10 -11.12
N GLN A 170 -5.19 20.97 -9.79
CA GLN A 170 -5.84 21.98 -8.93
C GLN A 170 -5.51 21.79 -7.45
N VAL A 171 -4.88 22.85 -6.92
CA VAL A 171 -4.75 23.34 -5.53
C VAL A 171 -3.87 22.56 -4.55
#